data_AF-K1U929-F1
#
_entry.id   AF-K1U929-F1
#
_cell.length_a   1.000
_cell.length_b   1.000
_cell.length_c   1.000
_cell.angle_alpha   90.00
_cell.angle_beta   90.00
_cell.angle_gamma   90.00
#
_symmetry.space_group_name_H-M   'P 1'
#
loop_
_entity.id
_entity.type
_entity.pdbx_description
1 polymer ?
#
loop_
_entity_poly.entity_id
_entity_poly.type
_entity_poly.pdbx_seq_one_letter_code
_entity_poly.pdbx_strand_id
1 'polypeptide(L)'
;MINLMHDCIPKYDSEYKRISKDEYYLNIAHEVATRGTCLRRNFGSVIVKNDRIVSTGYTGAPRGRKNCIDLKTCKREELQVPAGTRYELCRSCHSEMNAIISASKE
;
A
#
# COMPACT_ATOMS: atom_id res chain seq x y z
N MET A 1 20.40 -0.34 -14.22
CA MET A 1 19.75 0.24 -15.42
C MET A 1 18.25 0.03 -15.27
N ILE A 2 17.50 1.06 -14.89
CA ILE A 2 16.05 1.02 -15.00
C ILE A 2 15.76 1.21 -16.48
N ASN A 3 15.30 0.16 -17.16
CA ASN A 3 14.74 0.29 -18.49
C ASN A 3 13.44 1.08 -18.35
N LEU A 4 13.54 2.40 -18.45
CA LEU A 4 12.42 3.26 -18.80
C LEU A 4 12.16 3.07 -20.31
N MET A 5 11.69 1.87 -20.67
CA MET A 5 10.90 1.75 -21.90
C MET A 5 9.68 2.63 -21.68
N HIS A 6 9.65 3.74 -22.41
CA HIS A 6 8.51 4.62 -22.51
C HIS A 6 7.39 3.86 -23.24
N ASP A 7 6.66 3.03 -22.51
CA ASP A 7 5.33 2.60 -22.92
C ASP A 7 4.41 3.80 -22.74
N CYS A 8 4.51 4.76 -23.65
CA CYS A 8 3.54 5.84 -23.72
C CYS A 8 2.18 5.20 -23.98
N ILE A 9 1.18 5.49 -23.14
CA ILE A 9 -0.17 4.98 -23.35
C ILE A 9 -0.72 5.63 -24.63
N PRO A 10 -0.93 4.87 -25.72
CA PRO A 10 -1.36 5.44 -26.99
C PRO A 10 -2.79 5.98 -26.84
N LYS A 11 -2.96 7.28 -27.06
CA LYS A 11 -4.25 7.98 -26.86
C LYS A 11 -5.13 8.04 -28.11
N TYR A 12 -4.64 7.58 -29.26
CA TYR A 12 -5.29 7.68 -30.57
C TYR A 12 -5.81 6.35 -31.11
N ASP A 13 -5.73 5.28 -30.32
CA ASP A 13 -6.44 4.05 -30.66
C ASP A 13 -7.94 4.25 -30.42
N SER A 14 -8.76 3.68 -31.29
CA SER A 14 -10.23 3.78 -31.26
C SER A 14 -10.86 3.24 -29.96
N GLU A 15 -10.07 2.55 -29.14
CA GLU A 15 -10.44 1.96 -27.85
C GLU A 15 -9.95 2.77 -26.63
N TYR A 16 -9.23 3.89 -26.81
CA TYR A 16 -8.70 4.67 -25.69
C TYR A 16 -9.80 5.34 -24.87
N LYS A 17 -10.10 4.76 -23.71
CA LYS A 17 -10.97 5.34 -22.69
C LYS A 17 -10.13 5.91 -21.54
N ARG A 18 -10.24 7.22 -21.31
CA ARG A 18 -9.65 7.85 -20.13
C ARG A 18 -10.26 7.23 -18.87
N ILE A 19 -9.41 6.68 -17.99
CA ILE A 19 -9.85 6.09 -16.73
C ILE A 19 -10.54 7.13 -15.83
N SER A 20 -11.45 6.65 -15.00
CA SER A 20 -12.08 7.50 -13.98
C SER A 20 -11.06 7.89 -12.90
N LYS A 21 -11.39 8.91 -12.11
CA LYS A 21 -10.55 9.29 -10.97
C LYS A 21 -10.50 8.20 -9.90
N ASP A 22 -11.61 7.53 -9.65
CA ASP A 22 -11.66 6.42 -8.69
C ASP A 22 -10.74 5.28 -9.12
N GLU A 23 -10.78 4.91 -10.40
CA GLU A 23 -9.89 3.90 -10.96
C GLU A 23 -8.42 4.34 -10.89
N TYR A 24 -8.13 5.61 -11.19
CA TYR A 24 -6.79 6.18 -11.01
C TYR A 24 -6.28 6.06 -9.57
N TYR A 25 -7.08 6.44 -8.57
CA TYR A 25 -6.68 6.34 -7.17
C TYR A 25 -6.57 4.90 -6.67
N LEU A 26 -7.46 4.01 -7.14
CA LEU A 26 -7.41 2.57 -6.82
C LEU A 26 -6.19 1.90 -7.46
N ASN A 27 -5.83 2.24 -8.69
CA ASN A 27 -4.61 1.74 -9.34
C ASN A 27 -3.36 2.19 -8.56
N ILE A 28 -3.33 3.42 -8.07
CA ILE A 28 -2.25 3.88 -7.20
C ILE A 28 -2.25 3.13 -5.86
N ALA A 29 -3.42 2.91 -5.24
CA ALA A 29 -3.50 2.13 -4.01
C ALA A 29 -2.99 0.69 -4.21
N HIS A 30 -3.31 0.09 -5.36
CA HIS A 30 -2.80 -1.22 -5.75
C HIS A 30 -1.27 -1.20 -5.90
N GLU A 31 -0.72 -0.21 -6.61
CA GLU A 31 0.73 -0.06 -6.75
C GLU A 31 1.42 0.18 -5.40
N VAL A 32 0.82 0.99 -4.52
CA VAL A 32 1.32 1.19 -3.15
C VAL A 32 1.32 -0.12 -2.36
N ALA A 33 0.33 -0.99 -2.55
CA ALA A 33 0.27 -2.29 -1.88
C ALA A 33 1.45 -3.21 -2.23
N THR A 34 2.06 -3.07 -3.41
CA THR A 34 3.21 -3.88 -3.85
C THR A 34 4.45 -3.66 -2.99
N ARG A 35 4.53 -2.50 -2.30
CA ARG A 35 5.57 -2.19 -1.32
C ARG A 35 5.34 -2.81 0.06
N GLY A 36 4.19 -3.45 0.27
CA GLY A 36 3.84 -4.11 1.52
C GLY A 36 4.87 -5.14 1.98
N THR A 37 5.08 -5.19 3.29
CA THR A 37 6.12 -6.04 3.91
C THR A 37 5.54 -7.02 4.93
N CYS A 38 4.23 -7.24 4.87
CA CYS A 38 3.54 -8.24 5.67
C CYS A 38 3.61 -9.61 4.97
N LEU A 39 3.79 -10.67 5.75
CA LEU A 39 3.80 -12.04 5.23
C LEU A 39 2.40 -12.57 4.92
N ARG A 40 1.37 -12.07 5.63
CA ARG A 40 -0.02 -12.56 5.51
C ARG A 40 -0.75 -11.92 4.32
N ARG A 41 -0.81 -10.59 4.33
CA ARG A 41 -1.65 -9.78 3.43
C ARG A 41 -1.05 -8.40 3.28
N ASN A 42 -0.92 -7.93 2.05
CA ASN A 42 -0.46 -6.59 1.73
C ASN A 42 -1.63 -5.77 1.21
N PHE A 43 -1.75 -4.57 1.75
CA PHE A 43 -2.76 -3.59 1.38
C PHE A 43 -2.05 -2.27 1.09
N GLY A 44 -2.68 -1.47 0.26
CA GLY A 44 -2.27 -0.11 -0.03
C GLY A 44 -3.44 0.82 0.19
N SER A 45 -3.14 2.03 0.62
CA SER A 45 -4.12 3.06 0.94
C SER A 45 -3.64 4.39 0.42
N VAL A 46 -4.58 5.18 -0.10
CA VAL A 46 -4.36 6.52 -0.62
C VAL A 46 -5.36 7.45 0.03
N ILE A 47 -4.89 8.55 0.60
CA ILE A 47 -5.74 9.62 1.15
C ILE A 47 -5.77 10.75 0.12
N VAL A 48 -6.97 11.07 -0.36
CA VAL A 48 -7.19 12.13 -1.36
C VAL A 48 -7.98 13.26 -0.71
N LYS A 49 -7.55 14.51 -0.93
CA LYS A 49 -8.25 15.72 -0.52
C LYS A 49 -8.20 16.73 -1.66
N ASN A 50 -9.35 17.28 -2.04
CA ASN A 50 -9.45 18.26 -3.13
C ASN A 50 -8.76 17.76 -4.42
N ASP A 51 -9.05 16.51 -4.82
CA ASP A 51 -8.47 15.87 -6.02
C ASP A 51 -6.96 15.63 -5.99
N ARG A 52 -6.30 15.90 -4.86
CA ARG A 52 -4.87 15.71 -4.65
C ARG A 52 -4.61 14.58 -3.69
N ILE A 53 -3.66 13.71 -4.03
CA ILE A 53 -3.13 12.71 -3.11
C ILE A 53 -2.36 13.44 -2.02
N VAL A 54 -2.83 13.31 -0.78
CA VAL A 54 -2.21 13.89 0.42
C VAL A 54 -1.19 12.94 1.01
N SER A 55 -1.50 11.64 1.00
CA SER A 55 -0.64 10.63 1.60
C SER A 55 -0.96 9.25 1.06
N THR A 56 0.02 8.35 1.17
CA THR A 56 -0.13 6.93 0.87
C THR A 56 0.39 6.10 2.04
N GLY A 57 -0.06 4.85 2.12
CA GLY A 57 0.40 3.92 3.12
C GLY A 57 0.29 2.49 2.63
N TYR A 58 1.23 1.64 3.04
CA TYR A 58 1.23 0.21 2.77
C TYR A 58 1.38 -0.57 4.07
N THR A 59 0.97 -1.83 4.09
CA THR A 59 1.13 -2.68 5.28
C THR A 59 2.60 -2.90 5.60
N GLY A 60 3.05 -2.53 6.80
CA GLY A 60 4.46 -2.68 7.16
C GLY A 60 4.77 -2.26 8.58
N ALA A 61 5.96 -2.64 9.08
CA ALA A 61 6.38 -2.24 10.40
C ALA A 61 6.55 -0.70 10.46
N PRO A 62 6.35 -0.09 11.64
CA PRO A 62 6.69 1.31 11.84
C PRO A 62 8.13 1.62 11.41
N ARG A 63 8.38 2.85 10.93
CA ARG A 63 9.72 3.29 10.52
C ARG A 63 10.76 3.00 11.61
N GLY A 64 11.95 2.59 11.19
CA GLY A 64 13.06 2.26 12.09
C GLY A 64 12.97 0.88 12.73
N ARG A 65 11.99 0.05 12.39
CA ARG A 65 11.90 -1.35 12.81
C ARG A 65 12.02 -2.30 11.63
N LYS A 66 12.62 -3.46 11.86
CA LYS A 66 12.62 -4.58 10.90
C LYS A 66 11.19 -4.98 10.55
N ASN A 67 10.93 -5.23 9.27
CA ASN A 67 9.65 -5.70 8.78
C ASN A 67 9.48 -7.21 9.00
N CYS A 68 8.26 -7.72 8.79
CA CYS A 68 8.00 -9.16 8.86
C CYS A 68 8.79 -9.94 7.80
N ILE A 69 8.94 -9.39 6.58
CA ILE A 69 9.80 -10.00 5.53
C ILE A 69 11.28 -10.05 5.93
N ASP A 70 11.78 -9.04 6.66
CA ASP A 70 13.18 -8.98 7.11
C ASP A 70 13.46 -10.02 8.20
N LEU A 71 12.46 -10.26 9.05
CA LEU A 71 12.51 -11.24 10.14
C LEU A 71 12.12 -12.64 9.70
N LYS A 72 11.45 -12.78 8.55
CA LYS A 72 10.87 -14.04 8.05
C LYS A 72 9.93 -14.73 9.05
N THR A 73 9.28 -13.96 9.92
CA THR A 73 8.29 -14.46 10.90
C THR A 73 7.11 -13.51 11.06
N CYS A 74 5.95 -14.07 11.38
CA CYS A 74 4.77 -13.37 11.85
C CYS A 74 4.18 -14.04 13.10
N LYS A 75 4.22 -13.35 14.25
CA LYS A 75 3.64 -13.86 15.52
C LYS A 75 2.17 -14.26 15.39
N ARG A 76 1.42 -13.55 14.55
CA ARG A 76 0.00 -13.84 14.33
C ARG A 76 -0.22 -15.11 13.50
N GLU A 77 0.71 -15.51 12.64
CA GLU A 77 0.65 -16.79 11.94
C GLU A 77 1.05 -17.93 12.86
N GLU A 78 2.15 -17.76 13.60
CA GLU A 78 2.63 -18.76 14.58
C GLU A 78 1.55 -19.13 15.61
N LEU A 79 0.79 -18.14 16.07
CA LEU A 79 -0.28 -18.32 17.06
C LEU A 79 -1.67 -18.54 16.44
N GLN A 80 -1.76 -18.71 15.11
CA GLN A 80 -3.00 -18.93 14.37
C GLN A 80 -4.11 -17.92 14.73
N VAL A 81 -3.74 -16.65 14.86
CA VAL A 81 -4.65 -15.60 15.34
C VAL A 81 -5.75 -15.31 14.30
N PRO A 82 -7.04 -15.44 14.69
CA PRO A 82 -8.17 -15.13 13.81
C PRO A 82 -8.14 -13.70 13.27
N ALA A 83 -8.76 -13.49 12.11
CA ALA A 83 -8.97 -12.16 11.56
C ALA A 83 -9.78 -11.28 12.52
N GLY A 84 -9.52 -9.97 12.54
CA GLY A 84 -10.25 -9.02 13.39
C GLY A 84 -9.94 -9.08 14.89
N THR A 85 -9.06 -9.98 15.35
CA THR A 85 -8.72 -10.11 16.78
C THR A 85 -7.23 -9.90 17.05
N ARG A 86 -6.89 -9.57 18.31
CA ARG A 86 -5.52 -9.50 18.86
C ARG A 86 -4.53 -8.65 18.07
N TYR A 87 -4.96 -7.46 17.64
CA TYR A 87 -4.15 -6.57 16.80
C TYR A 87 -2.80 -6.20 17.44
N GLU A 88 -2.74 -6.13 18.76
CA GLU A 88 -1.54 -5.86 19.56
C GLU A 88 -0.39 -6.86 19.31
N LEU A 89 -0.69 -8.04 18.77
CA LEU A 89 0.32 -9.02 18.35
C LEU A 89 0.91 -8.75 16.96
N CYS A 90 0.29 -7.86 16.18
CA CYS A 90 0.75 -7.52 14.85
C CYS A 90 1.95 -6.58 14.94
N ARG A 91 3.05 -6.98 14.31
CA ARG A 91 4.21 -6.10 14.15
C ARG A 91 3.96 -4.99 13.12
N SER A 92 3.25 -5.33 12.04
CA SER A 92 2.96 -4.42 10.95
C SER A 92 1.76 -3.55 11.28
N CYS A 93 1.89 -2.25 11.03
CA CYS A 93 0.75 -1.35 10.94
C CYS A 93 -0.01 -1.63 9.64
N HIS A 94 -1.33 -1.44 9.68
CA HIS A 94 -2.13 -1.50 8.47
C HIS A 94 -1.84 -0.30 7.56
N SER A 95 -2.15 -0.44 6.28
CA SER A 95 -1.89 0.58 5.27
C SER A 95 -2.63 1.88 5.56
N GLU A 96 -3.87 1.84 6.06
CA GLU A 96 -4.68 3.01 6.39
C GLU A 96 -4.02 3.81 7.52
N MET A 97 -3.57 3.12 8.57
CA MET A 97 -2.88 3.75 9.70
C MET A 97 -1.56 4.38 9.25
N ASN A 98 -0.79 3.68 8.41
CA ASN A 98 0.44 4.21 7.84
C ASN A 98 0.18 5.43 6.94
N ALA A 99 -0.92 5.47 6.19
CA ALA A 99 -1.31 6.62 5.39
C ALA A 99 -1.65 7.84 6.27
N ILE A 100 -2.41 7.65 7.35
CA ILE A 100 -2.75 8.73 8.31
C ILE A 100 -1.50 9.26 9.01
N ILE A 101 -0.65 8.37 9.54
CA ILE A 101 0.59 8.75 10.21
C ILE A 101 1.50 9.53 9.26
N SER A 102 1.57 9.14 7.99
CA SER A 102 2.39 9.82 6.99
C SER A 102 1.81 11.17 6.58
N ALA A 103 0.48 11.33 6.58
CA ALA A 103 -0.19 12.58 6.23
C ALA A 103 0.10 13.72 7.24
N SER A 104 0.31 13.39 8.52
CA SER A 104 0.57 14.38 9.58
C SER A 104 1.98 14.98 9.57
N LYS A 105 2.87 14.49 8.70
CA LYS A 105 4.30 14.84 8.71
C LYS A 105 4.69 15.94 7.71
N GLU A 106 3.72 16.43 6.95
CA GLU A 106 3.82 17.63 6.10
C GLU A 106 2.84 18.71 6.59
#